data_AF-A0A6P0XPA1-F1
#
_entry.id   AF-A0A6P0XPA1-F1
#
_cell.length_a   1.000
_cell.length_b   1.000
_cell.length_c   1.000
_cell.angle_alpha   90.00
_cell.angle_beta   90.00
_cell.angle_gamma   90.00
#
_symmetry.space_group_name_H-M   'P 1'
#
loop_
_entity.id
_entity.type
_entity.pdbx_description
1 polymer ?
#
loop_
_entity_poly.entity_id
_entity_poly.type
_entity_poly.pdbx_seq_one_letter_code
_entity_poly.pdbx_strand_id
1 'polypeptide(L)'
;MSTINIYQSLSTKKSIELFDFSTEAKTEQQIVFIDSHVEDYQSLATEVLSGTKVVILHPNDDGIQQITKIIKKYPQISSIHIVSHGAPGCLSLGNSQLNTNNINNDYAEELETWSVTNILLYGCSVASTNAGTEFLEKLHQLTGANIAASARPTGSAALGGDWELEVTRGEIEVGLAFSDRVEHQWEHILAEFEQQPYFYQVISGQLRIYNPLTGDYEELGVAVNPVYNATGYNIQDNFLYGIQI
;
A
#
# COMPACT_ATOMS: atom_id res chain seq x y z
N MET A 1 -49.11 -47.07 -40.69
CA MET A 1 -49.04 -46.84 -39.23
C MET A 1 -47.87 -45.88 -39.02
N SER A 2 -47.98 -44.56 -39.17
CA SER A 2 -48.79 -43.55 -38.43
C SER A 2 -48.71 -43.81 -36.92
N THR A 3 -48.12 -42.95 -36.09
CA THR A 3 -48.33 -41.50 -36.01
C THR A 3 -47.07 -40.73 -35.59
N ILE A 4 -46.77 -39.69 -36.36
CA ILE A 4 -45.89 -38.55 -36.02
C ILE A 4 -46.73 -37.59 -35.18
N ASN A 5 -46.24 -37.16 -34.02
CA ASN A 5 -46.94 -36.17 -33.20
C ASN A 5 -46.44 -34.76 -33.58
N ILE A 6 -47.36 -34.00 -34.16
CA ILE A 6 -47.16 -32.68 -34.73
C ILE A 6 -47.68 -31.69 -33.69
N TYR A 7 -46.80 -30.90 -33.07
CA TYR A 7 -47.21 -29.62 -32.49
C TYR A 7 -46.60 -28.51 -33.33
N GLN A 8 -47.40 -28.10 -34.32
CA GLN A 8 -47.26 -26.85 -35.05
C GLN A 8 -48.16 -25.80 -34.38
N SER A 9 -47.74 -24.54 -34.49
CA SER A 9 -48.52 -23.29 -34.32
C SER A 9 -48.71 -22.82 -32.87
N LEU A 10 -48.17 -21.68 -32.44
CA LEU A 10 -48.40 -20.34 -33.03
C LEU A 10 -47.14 -19.44 -33.02
N SER A 11 -46.95 -18.79 -34.17
CA SER A 11 -46.03 -17.68 -34.40
C SER A 11 -46.43 -16.44 -33.61
N THR A 12 -45.49 -15.82 -32.90
CA THR A 12 -45.34 -14.36 -32.84
C THR A 12 -43.94 -13.96 -32.35
N LYS A 13 -43.11 -13.50 -33.29
CA LYS A 13 -41.99 -12.55 -33.19
C LYS A 13 -41.30 -12.39 -31.82
N LYS A 14 -40.04 -12.83 -31.73
CA LYS A 14 -38.83 -11.97 -31.64
C LYS A 14 -37.61 -12.88 -31.66
N SER A 15 -36.65 -12.60 -32.54
CA SER A 15 -35.37 -13.28 -32.66
C SER A 15 -34.68 -13.36 -31.29
N ILE A 16 -34.49 -14.56 -30.77
CA ILE A 16 -33.56 -14.79 -29.66
C ILE A 16 -32.26 -15.19 -30.33
N GLU A 17 -31.39 -14.21 -30.58
CA GLU A 17 -29.98 -14.48 -30.78
C GLU A 17 -29.47 -15.10 -29.47
N LEU A 18 -29.06 -16.36 -29.54
CA LEU A 18 -28.26 -16.99 -28.50
C LEU A 18 -26.91 -16.28 -28.50
N PHE A 19 -26.82 -15.19 -27.73
CA PHE A 19 -25.53 -14.65 -27.30
C PHE A 19 -24.97 -15.62 -26.28
N ASP A 20 -24.05 -16.47 -26.75
CA ASP A 20 -23.09 -17.15 -25.89
C ASP A 20 -22.15 -16.08 -25.32
N PHE A 21 -22.58 -15.47 -24.22
CA PHE A 21 -21.70 -14.69 -23.36
C PHE A 21 -21.10 -15.66 -22.34
N SER A 22 -20.27 -16.58 -22.83
CA SER A 22 -19.13 -17.05 -22.05
C SER A 22 -18.16 -15.88 -21.91
N THR A 23 -18.54 -14.90 -21.07
CA THR A 23 -17.54 -14.19 -20.28
C THR A 23 -16.86 -15.27 -19.44
N GLU A 24 -15.79 -15.84 -19.98
CA GLU A 24 -14.64 -16.11 -19.13
C GLU A 24 -14.40 -14.80 -18.39
N ALA A 25 -14.79 -14.74 -17.12
CA ALA A 25 -14.37 -13.66 -16.24
C ALA A 25 -12.86 -13.63 -16.41
N LYS A 26 -12.34 -12.57 -17.03
CA LYS A 26 -10.91 -12.38 -17.22
C LYS A 26 -10.32 -12.45 -15.82
N THR A 27 -9.76 -13.59 -15.46
CA THR A 27 -9.14 -13.77 -14.14
C THR A 27 -8.04 -12.75 -14.08
N GLU A 28 -8.28 -11.71 -13.29
CA GLU A 28 -7.33 -10.65 -13.04
C GLU A 28 -5.99 -11.27 -12.66
N GLN A 29 -4.97 -11.08 -13.50
CA GLN A 29 -3.66 -11.62 -13.18
C GLN A 29 -3.06 -10.75 -12.09
N GLN A 30 -2.70 -11.39 -10.99
CA GLN A 30 -2.15 -10.75 -9.81
C GLN A 30 -0.67 -11.04 -9.67
N ILE A 31 0.07 -10.08 -9.11
CA ILE A 31 1.44 -10.28 -8.63
C ILE A 31 1.56 -9.85 -7.18
N VAL A 32 2.21 -10.68 -6.37
CA VAL A 32 2.72 -10.29 -5.05
C VAL A 32 4.20 -9.96 -5.15
N PHE A 33 4.55 -8.73 -4.81
CA PHE A 33 5.91 -8.30 -4.53
C PHE A 33 6.15 -8.43 -3.03
N ILE A 34 7.20 -9.13 -2.64
CA ILE A 34 7.58 -9.30 -1.23
C ILE A 34 8.99 -8.76 -1.05
N ASP A 35 9.14 -7.79 -0.17
CA ASP A 35 10.44 -7.28 0.25
C ASP A 35 11.22 -8.35 1.02
N SER A 36 12.49 -8.56 0.68
CA SER A 36 13.31 -9.60 1.31
C SER A 36 13.81 -9.24 2.71
N HIS A 37 13.59 -8.01 3.19
CA HIS A 37 13.82 -7.63 4.59
C HIS A 37 12.64 -7.97 5.50
N VAL A 38 11.51 -8.43 4.96
CA VAL A 38 10.39 -8.95 5.77
C VAL A 38 10.82 -10.27 6.42
N GLU A 39 10.51 -10.42 7.71
CA GLU A 39 10.80 -11.63 8.46
C GLU A 39 10.11 -12.85 7.84
N ASP A 40 10.87 -13.92 7.64
CA ASP A 40 10.37 -15.17 7.08
C ASP A 40 9.57 -14.99 5.77
N TYR A 41 10.03 -14.06 4.92
CA TYR A 41 9.40 -13.76 3.64
C TYR A 41 9.26 -14.99 2.73
N GLN A 42 10.12 -16.00 2.89
CA GLN A 42 10.06 -17.25 2.13
C GLN A 42 8.79 -18.02 2.46
N SER A 43 8.41 -18.11 3.74
CA SER A 43 7.16 -18.77 4.14
C SER A 43 5.95 -18.00 3.63
N LEU A 44 5.97 -16.66 3.70
CA LEU A 44 4.92 -15.83 3.08
C LEU A 44 4.78 -16.09 1.58
N ALA A 45 5.91 -16.18 0.87
CA ALA A 45 5.92 -16.48 -0.56
C ALA A 45 5.30 -17.85 -0.89
N THR A 46 5.44 -18.85 -0.02
CA THR A 46 4.85 -20.18 -0.23
C THR A 46 3.35 -20.23 0.03
N GLU A 47 2.80 -19.26 0.76
CA GLU A 47 1.38 -19.18 1.11
C GLU A 47 0.56 -18.27 0.20
N VAL A 48 1.19 -17.69 -0.83
CA VAL A 48 0.48 -16.97 -1.89
C VAL A 48 -0.41 -17.94 -2.67
N LEU A 49 -1.64 -17.51 -2.96
CA LEU A 49 -2.64 -18.31 -3.65
C LEU A 49 -2.16 -18.80 -5.02
N SER A 50 -2.55 -20.04 -5.35
CA SER A 50 -2.22 -20.64 -6.65
C SER A 50 -2.79 -19.81 -7.80
N GLY A 51 -1.95 -19.52 -8.81
CA GLY A 51 -2.32 -18.68 -9.95
C GLY A 51 -1.83 -17.23 -9.84
N THR A 52 -1.40 -16.80 -8.66
CA THR A 52 -0.76 -15.50 -8.44
C THR A 52 0.75 -15.62 -8.61
N LYS A 53 1.39 -14.66 -9.29
CA LYS A 53 2.85 -14.65 -9.43
C LYS A 53 3.48 -14.03 -8.19
N VAL A 54 4.61 -14.56 -7.76
CA VAL A 54 5.39 -14.00 -6.66
C VAL A 54 6.71 -13.47 -7.18
N VAL A 55 7.10 -12.28 -6.74
CA VAL A 55 8.39 -11.65 -7.01
C VAL A 55 9.00 -11.21 -5.69
N ILE A 56 10.21 -11.69 -5.41
CA ILE A 56 10.98 -11.23 -4.24
C ILE A 56 11.82 -10.03 -4.68
N LEU A 57 11.68 -8.91 -3.97
CA LEU A 57 12.50 -7.72 -4.21
C LEU A 57 13.88 -7.94 -3.63
N HIS A 58 14.91 -7.64 -4.43
CA HIS A 58 16.28 -7.75 -4.01
C HIS A 58 16.63 -6.61 -3.03
N PRO A 59 17.32 -6.89 -1.92
CA PRO A 59 17.46 -5.94 -0.81
C PRO A 59 18.41 -4.78 -1.13
N ASN A 60 19.28 -4.94 -2.13
CA ASN A 60 20.31 -3.96 -2.47
C ASN A 60 19.97 -3.10 -3.70
N ASP A 61 18.80 -3.30 -4.28
CA ASP A 61 18.35 -2.59 -5.47
C ASP A 61 17.11 -1.75 -5.15
N ASP A 62 16.86 -0.71 -5.93
CA ASP A 62 15.69 0.17 -5.73
C ASP A 62 14.40 -0.62 -5.97
N GLY A 63 13.55 -0.74 -4.95
CA GLY A 63 12.34 -1.54 -5.02
C GLY A 63 11.29 -0.99 -5.99
N ILE A 64 11.18 0.33 -6.13
CA ILE A 64 10.23 0.98 -7.03
C ILE A 64 10.63 0.68 -8.47
N GLN A 65 11.92 0.79 -8.79
CA GLN A 65 12.44 0.45 -10.13
C GLN A 65 12.26 -1.03 -10.46
N GLN A 66 12.47 -1.92 -9.47
CA GLN A 66 12.23 -3.36 -9.63
C GLN A 66 10.76 -3.65 -9.97
N ILE A 67 9.81 -3.10 -9.20
CA ILE A 67 8.37 -3.26 -9.44
C ILE A 67 8.00 -2.72 -10.82
N THR A 68 8.45 -1.50 -11.15
CA THR A 68 8.20 -0.84 -12.45
C THR A 68 8.63 -1.72 -13.62
N LYS A 69 9.82 -2.32 -13.54
CA LYS A 69 10.35 -3.22 -14.57
C LYS A 69 9.51 -4.47 -14.74
N ILE A 70 8.99 -5.03 -13.65
CA ILE A 70 8.13 -6.22 -13.70
C ILE A 70 6.75 -5.90 -14.27
N ILE A 71 6.13 -4.79 -13.85
CA ILE A 71 4.83 -4.36 -14.39
C ILE A 71 4.93 -4.19 -15.91
N LYS A 72 5.96 -3.47 -16.40
CA LYS A 72 6.20 -3.29 -17.85
C LYS A 72 6.41 -4.60 -18.61
N LYS A 73 6.96 -5.63 -17.95
CA LYS A 73 7.17 -6.96 -18.55
C LYS A 73 5.88 -7.76 -18.68
N TYR A 74 4.85 -7.45 -17.89
CA TYR A 74 3.62 -8.22 -17.79
C TYR A 74 2.39 -7.29 -17.84
N PRO A 75 2.11 -6.66 -19.00
CA PRO A 75 1.05 -5.66 -19.15
C PRO A 75 -0.38 -6.20 -18.93
N GLN A 76 -0.54 -7.51 -18.82
CA GLN A 76 -1.81 -8.15 -18.54
C GLN A 76 -2.16 -8.24 -17.04
N ILE A 77 -1.23 -7.87 -16.14
CA ILE A 77 -1.49 -7.75 -14.69
C ILE A 77 -2.44 -6.58 -14.48
N SER A 78 -3.52 -6.80 -13.72
CA SER A 78 -4.42 -5.74 -13.30
C SER A 78 -4.21 -5.34 -11.84
N SER A 79 -3.65 -6.23 -11.01
CA SER A 79 -3.62 -6.03 -9.57
C SER A 79 -2.28 -6.45 -8.99
N ILE A 80 -1.70 -5.61 -8.14
CA ILE A 80 -0.45 -5.90 -7.45
C ILE A 80 -0.63 -5.81 -5.94
N HIS A 81 0.08 -6.69 -5.25
CA HIS A 81 0.17 -6.74 -3.80
C HIS A 81 1.62 -6.46 -3.45
N ILE A 82 1.88 -5.56 -2.51
CA ILE A 82 3.22 -5.17 -2.07
C ILE A 82 3.30 -5.45 -0.57
N VAL A 83 4.18 -6.37 -0.18
CA VAL A 83 4.45 -6.72 1.21
C VAL A 83 5.81 -6.17 1.61
N SER A 84 5.84 -5.31 2.61
CA SER A 84 7.07 -4.71 3.10
C SER A 84 6.93 -4.22 4.53
N HIS A 85 8.05 -3.75 5.08
CA HIS A 85 8.01 -2.87 6.25
C HIS A 85 7.40 -1.52 5.88
N GLY A 86 6.77 -0.88 6.88
CA GLY A 86 6.00 0.34 6.69
C GLY A 86 6.17 1.34 7.83
N ALA A 87 5.74 2.56 7.57
CA ALA A 87 5.55 3.61 8.55
C ALA A 87 4.44 4.56 8.03
N PRO A 88 3.82 5.41 8.86
CA PRO A 88 2.84 6.38 8.39
C PRO A 88 3.32 7.17 7.15
N GLY A 89 2.66 6.95 6.02
CA GLY A 89 2.98 7.59 4.73
C GLY A 89 4.26 7.10 4.04
N CYS A 90 4.77 5.90 4.38
CA CYS A 90 6.01 5.38 3.78
C CYS A 90 6.10 3.85 3.73
N LEU A 91 6.66 3.34 2.62
CA LEU A 91 7.06 1.95 2.42
C LEU A 91 8.58 1.83 2.29
N SER A 92 9.16 0.79 2.86
CA SER A 92 10.56 0.39 2.61
C SER A 92 10.60 -0.70 1.55
N LEU A 93 11.26 -0.46 0.41
CA LEU A 93 11.30 -1.39 -0.73
C LEU A 93 12.71 -1.53 -1.28
N GLY A 94 13.31 -2.70 -1.11
CA GLY A 94 14.70 -2.99 -1.42
C GLY A 94 15.62 -2.10 -0.58
N ASN A 95 16.43 -1.29 -1.25
CA ASN A 95 17.28 -0.29 -0.60
C ASN A 95 16.69 1.14 -0.61
N SER A 96 15.45 1.31 -1.08
CA SER A 96 14.79 2.61 -1.19
C SER A 96 13.55 2.70 -0.29
N GLN A 97 13.05 3.93 -0.15
CA GLN A 97 11.78 4.20 0.51
C GLN A 97 10.88 4.95 -0.46
N LEU A 98 9.59 4.65 -0.46
CA LEU A 98 8.57 5.45 -1.14
C LEU A 98 7.74 6.18 -0.09
N ASN A 99 7.69 7.51 -0.14
CA ASN A 99 7.00 8.33 0.86
C ASN A 99 6.47 9.65 0.27
N THR A 100 5.76 10.43 1.08
CA THR A 100 5.13 11.70 0.67
C THR A 100 6.09 12.74 0.09
N ASN A 101 7.39 12.67 0.43
CA ASN A 101 8.39 13.67 0.04
C ASN A 101 9.04 13.35 -1.31
N ASN A 102 9.19 12.06 -1.64
CA ASN A 102 9.85 11.63 -2.87
C ASN A 102 8.90 11.11 -3.95
N ILE A 103 7.65 10.74 -3.60
CA ILE A 103 6.71 10.13 -4.54
C ILE A 103 6.46 10.98 -5.80
N ASN A 104 6.41 12.32 -5.67
CA ASN A 104 6.20 13.23 -6.80
C ASN A 104 7.51 13.73 -7.44
N ASN A 105 8.62 13.72 -6.71
CA ASN A 105 9.86 14.37 -7.15
C ASN A 105 10.84 13.37 -7.78
N ASP A 106 10.92 12.18 -7.19
CA ASP A 106 11.94 11.18 -7.52
C ASP A 106 11.35 9.99 -8.29
N TYR A 107 10.07 9.66 -8.08
CA TYR A 107 9.44 8.44 -8.60
C TYR A 107 8.18 8.66 -9.45
N ALA A 108 7.81 9.91 -9.75
CA ALA A 108 6.58 10.20 -10.49
C ALA A 108 6.57 9.52 -11.88
N GLU A 109 7.68 9.61 -12.62
CA GLU A 109 7.79 9.02 -13.96
C GLU A 109 7.64 7.49 -13.93
N GLU A 110 8.20 6.81 -12.94
CA GLU A 110 8.03 5.38 -12.76
C GLU A 110 6.58 5.02 -12.44
N LEU A 111 5.99 5.69 -11.45
CA LEU A 111 4.64 5.39 -10.94
C LEU A 111 3.56 5.67 -11.98
N GLU A 112 3.70 6.73 -12.79
CA GLU A 112 2.79 7.00 -13.92
C GLU A 112 2.78 5.87 -14.96
N THR A 113 3.85 5.06 -15.03
CA THR A 113 3.90 3.89 -15.91
C THR A 113 3.33 2.60 -15.31
N TRP A 114 2.86 2.64 -14.05
CA TRP A 114 2.25 1.47 -13.42
C TRP A 114 0.82 1.29 -13.94
N SER A 115 0.70 0.61 -15.08
CA SER A 115 -0.58 0.34 -15.75
C SER A 115 -1.36 -0.79 -15.06
N VAL A 116 -1.69 -0.60 -13.77
CA VAL A 116 -2.45 -1.54 -12.93
C VAL A 116 -3.73 -0.86 -12.46
N THR A 117 -4.77 -1.65 -12.19
CA THR A 117 -6.06 -1.20 -11.69
C THR A 117 -6.09 -1.15 -10.17
N ASN A 118 -5.40 -2.07 -9.48
CA ASN A 118 -5.40 -2.12 -8.02
C ASN A 118 -3.99 -2.29 -7.44
N ILE A 119 -3.72 -1.58 -6.35
CA ILE A 119 -2.49 -1.69 -5.56
C ILE A 119 -2.88 -1.94 -4.11
N LEU A 120 -2.47 -3.09 -3.57
CA LEU A 120 -2.71 -3.50 -2.20
C LEU A 120 -1.39 -3.44 -1.43
N LEU A 121 -1.33 -2.61 -0.39
CA LEU A 121 -0.12 -2.31 0.38
C LEU A 121 -0.21 -2.95 1.77
N TYR A 122 0.54 -4.03 1.96
CA TYR A 122 0.75 -4.68 3.25
C TYR A 122 2.03 -4.12 3.85
N GLY A 123 1.89 -3.05 4.63
CA GLY A 123 2.99 -2.42 5.33
C GLY A 123 2.50 -1.77 6.62
N CYS A 124 3.16 -2.09 7.72
CA CYS A 124 2.70 -1.67 9.05
C CYS A 124 2.44 -0.16 9.08
N SER A 125 1.21 0.22 9.45
CA SER A 125 0.81 1.62 9.67
C SER A 125 0.96 2.57 8.47
N VAL A 126 1.12 2.08 7.23
CA VAL A 126 1.35 2.92 6.02
C VAL A 126 0.24 3.93 5.80
N ALA A 127 -1.00 3.51 5.99
CA ALA A 127 -2.18 4.34 5.80
C ALA A 127 -2.63 5.08 7.08
N SER A 128 -1.87 4.98 8.16
CA SER A 128 -2.19 5.65 9.42
C SER A 128 -1.90 7.15 9.32
N THR A 129 -2.60 7.94 10.15
CA THR A 129 -2.45 9.40 10.28
C THR A 129 -2.76 10.19 8.99
N ASN A 130 -2.57 11.51 9.03
CA ASN A 130 -2.73 12.36 7.85
C ASN A 130 -1.66 12.09 6.78
N ALA A 131 -0.43 11.70 7.19
CA ALA A 131 0.65 11.38 6.27
C ALA A 131 0.31 10.17 5.40
N GLY A 132 -0.26 9.10 5.99
CA GLY A 132 -0.73 7.94 5.25
C GLY A 132 -1.87 8.27 4.28
N THR A 133 -2.81 9.11 4.71
CA THR A 133 -3.90 9.59 3.84
C THR A 133 -3.38 10.38 2.64
N GLU A 134 -2.41 11.26 2.85
CA GLU A 134 -1.78 12.03 1.76
C GLU A 134 -0.97 11.13 0.83
N PHE A 135 -0.22 10.18 1.39
CA PHE A 135 0.56 9.22 0.61
C PHE A 135 -0.32 8.39 -0.34
N LEU A 136 -1.41 7.82 0.17
CA LEU A 136 -2.37 7.04 -0.62
C LEU A 136 -3.01 7.90 -1.72
N GLU A 137 -3.36 9.14 -1.42
CA GLU A 137 -3.95 10.06 -2.40
C GLU A 137 -2.97 10.37 -3.54
N LYS A 138 -1.71 10.70 -3.22
CA LYS A 138 -0.67 10.94 -4.23
C LYS A 138 -0.41 9.69 -5.08
N LEU A 139 -0.35 8.52 -4.46
CA LEU A 139 -0.15 7.26 -5.17
C LEU A 139 -1.33 6.94 -6.11
N HIS A 140 -2.56 7.14 -5.64
CA HIS A 140 -3.78 6.99 -6.46
C HIS A 140 -3.74 7.94 -7.67
N GLN A 141 -3.37 9.20 -7.47
CA GLN A 141 -3.32 10.19 -8.56
C GLN A 141 -2.26 9.89 -9.61
N LEU A 142 -1.06 9.46 -9.21
CA LEU A 142 0.03 9.14 -10.14
C LEU A 142 -0.24 7.86 -10.93
N THR A 143 -0.73 6.82 -10.26
CA THR A 143 -0.92 5.49 -10.88
C THR A 143 -2.27 5.35 -11.57
N GLY A 144 -3.28 6.13 -11.15
CA GLY A 144 -4.67 5.94 -11.54
C GLY A 144 -5.31 4.67 -10.96
N ALA A 145 -4.59 3.92 -10.11
CA ALA A 145 -5.04 2.66 -9.53
C ALA A 145 -5.85 2.87 -8.26
N ASN A 146 -6.80 2.00 -7.97
CA ASN A 146 -7.43 1.90 -6.66
C ASN A 146 -6.39 1.40 -5.64
N ILE A 147 -6.35 2.00 -4.45
CA ILE A 147 -5.36 1.68 -3.42
C ILE A 147 -6.08 1.11 -2.20
N ALA A 148 -5.57 0.01 -1.65
CA ALA A 148 -5.92 -0.48 -0.32
C ALA A 148 -4.65 -0.61 0.51
N ALA A 149 -4.65 -0.20 1.77
CA ALA A 149 -3.47 -0.25 2.61
C ALA A 149 -3.81 -0.42 4.09
N SER A 150 -2.87 -1.03 4.82
CA SER A 150 -2.95 -1.23 6.27
C SER A 150 -2.70 0.06 7.05
N ALA A 151 -3.55 0.33 8.03
CA ALA A 151 -3.45 1.42 9.01
C ALA A 151 -3.15 0.93 10.43
N ARG A 152 -2.98 -0.38 10.61
CA ARG A 152 -2.62 -1.05 11.86
C ARG A 152 -1.46 -2.03 11.62
N PRO A 153 -0.90 -2.63 12.68
CA PRO A 153 0.07 -3.71 12.54
C PRO A 153 -0.44 -4.83 11.64
N THR A 154 0.37 -5.22 10.65
CA THR A 154 0.02 -6.28 9.72
C THR A 154 0.73 -7.58 10.10
N GLY A 155 0.02 -8.69 10.23
CA GLY A 155 0.62 -9.98 10.55
C GLY A 155 -0.17 -10.82 11.55
N SER A 156 0.56 -11.44 12.48
CA SER A 156 0.03 -12.40 13.45
C SER A 156 -0.97 -11.76 14.41
N ALA A 157 -2.17 -12.35 14.49
CA ALA A 157 -3.18 -12.00 15.49
C ALA A 157 -2.68 -12.19 16.93
N ALA A 158 -1.79 -13.16 17.17
CA ALA A 158 -1.19 -13.39 18.48
C ALA A 158 -0.29 -12.23 18.94
N LEU A 159 0.23 -11.44 18.00
CA LEU A 159 1.05 -10.25 18.24
C LEU A 159 0.26 -8.95 18.06
N GLY A 160 -1.05 -9.03 17.85
CA GLY A 160 -1.94 -7.87 17.71
C GLY A 160 -2.02 -7.27 16.31
N GLY A 161 -1.54 -7.98 15.29
CA GLY A 161 -1.73 -7.62 13.89
C GLY A 161 -2.84 -8.39 13.20
N ASP A 162 -3.19 -7.99 12.00
CA ASP A 162 -4.08 -8.72 11.09
C ASP A 162 -3.62 -8.55 9.64
N TRP A 163 -4.34 -9.09 8.66
CA TRP A 163 -4.02 -8.89 7.24
C TRP A 163 -5.05 -7.99 6.54
N GLU A 164 -5.81 -7.21 7.32
CA GLU A 164 -6.82 -6.30 6.82
C GLU A 164 -6.16 -5.04 6.23
N LEU A 165 -6.81 -4.48 5.20
CA LEU A 165 -6.43 -3.22 4.58
C LEU A 165 -7.55 -2.22 4.84
N GLU A 166 -7.43 -1.48 5.95
CA GLU A 166 -8.54 -0.71 6.49
C GLU A 166 -8.81 0.59 5.73
N VAL A 167 -7.84 1.07 4.96
CA VAL A 167 -7.93 2.33 4.25
C VAL A 167 -7.90 2.09 2.76
N THR A 168 -8.92 2.60 2.07
CA THR A 168 -9.05 2.49 0.62
C THR A 168 -9.12 3.86 -0.06
N ARG A 169 -8.67 3.93 -1.32
CA ARG A 169 -8.89 5.01 -2.27
C ARG A 169 -9.38 4.40 -3.58
N GLY A 170 -10.56 4.81 -4.03
CA GLY A 170 -11.24 4.15 -5.15
C GLY A 170 -11.99 2.88 -4.75
N GLU A 171 -12.36 2.07 -5.74
CA GLU A 171 -13.15 0.84 -5.56
C GLU A 171 -12.25 -0.40 -5.70
N ILE A 172 -12.12 -1.18 -4.63
CA ILE A 172 -11.26 -2.37 -4.62
C ILE A 172 -12.09 -3.60 -4.98
N GLU A 173 -11.82 -4.20 -6.14
CA GLU A 173 -12.52 -5.38 -6.65
C GLU A 173 -11.64 -6.64 -6.63
N VAL A 174 -10.74 -6.77 -5.65
CA VAL A 174 -9.74 -7.85 -5.57
C VAL A 174 -9.73 -8.47 -4.18
N GLY A 175 -9.71 -9.80 -4.12
CA GLY A 175 -9.50 -10.54 -2.87
C GLY A 175 -8.05 -10.50 -2.40
N LEU A 176 -7.80 -10.89 -1.15
CA LEU A 176 -6.44 -11.02 -0.63
C LEU A 176 -5.63 -12.06 -1.42
N ALA A 177 -4.33 -11.82 -1.57
CA ALA A 177 -3.43 -12.72 -2.29
C ALA A 177 -2.93 -13.92 -1.46
N PHE A 178 -3.24 -13.96 -0.17
CA PHE A 178 -2.74 -14.95 0.78
C PHE A 178 -3.82 -15.96 1.13
N SER A 179 -3.40 -17.19 1.42
CA SER A 179 -4.28 -18.20 2.00
C SER A 179 -4.67 -17.83 3.44
N ASP A 180 -5.83 -18.30 3.91
CA ASP A 180 -6.27 -18.14 5.32
C ASP A 180 -5.26 -18.71 6.34
N ARG A 181 -4.29 -19.53 5.88
CA ARG A 181 -3.24 -20.09 6.74
C ARG A 181 -2.24 -19.04 7.20
N VAL A 182 -1.97 -18.02 6.39
CA VAL A 182 -1.01 -16.96 6.77
C VAL A 182 -1.45 -16.26 8.06
N GLU A 183 -2.75 -15.99 8.19
CA GLU A 183 -3.33 -15.36 9.38
C GLU A 183 -3.10 -16.19 10.66
N HIS A 184 -2.99 -17.51 10.53
CA HIS A 184 -2.92 -18.43 11.67
C HIS A 184 -1.54 -19.03 11.92
N GLN A 185 -0.66 -19.04 10.91
CA GLN A 185 0.61 -19.76 10.96
C GLN A 185 1.84 -18.85 10.86
N TRP A 186 1.71 -17.62 10.35
CA TRP A 186 2.82 -16.69 10.34
C TRP A 186 2.93 -16.01 11.71
N GLU A 187 4.06 -16.21 12.39
CA GLU A 187 4.28 -15.83 13.79
C GLU A 187 4.95 -14.45 13.96
N HIS A 188 4.91 -13.61 12.93
CA HIS A 188 5.55 -12.29 12.91
C HIS A 188 4.53 -11.17 12.67
N ILE A 189 4.98 -9.93 12.84
CA ILE A 189 4.31 -8.73 12.34
C ILE A 189 5.28 -8.01 11.42
N LEU A 190 4.76 -7.40 10.35
CA LEU A 190 5.56 -6.47 9.56
C LEU A 190 6.03 -5.35 10.49
N ALA A 191 7.33 -5.07 10.51
CA ALA A 191 7.90 -4.08 11.39
C ALA A 191 7.48 -2.67 10.96
N GLU A 192 7.05 -1.88 11.94
CA GLU A 192 7.02 -0.43 11.80
C GLU A 192 8.45 0.09 11.99
N PHE A 193 8.96 0.85 11.03
CA PHE A 193 10.22 1.56 11.23
C PHE A 193 9.94 3.02 11.58
N GLU A 194 10.70 3.56 12.52
CA GLU A 194 10.76 5.01 12.65
C GLU A 194 11.45 5.53 11.39
N GLN A 195 10.75 6.35 10.59
CA GLN A 195 11.45 7.22 9.65
C GLN A 195 12.49 7.98 10.46
N GLN A 196 13.77 7.73 10.17
CA GLN A 196 14.93 8.17 10.94
C GLN A 196 14.74 9.59 11.49
N PRO A 197 15.18 9.84 12.74
CA PRO A 197 14.52 10.78 13.63
C PRO A 197 14.47 12.16 13.03
N TYR A 198 13.26 12.57 12.72
CA TYR A 198 12.89 13.96 12.60
C TYR A 198 13.37 14.70 13.86
N PHE A 199 14.43 15.50 13.75
CA PHE A 199 14.83 16.37 14.84
C PHE A 199 13.83 17.52 14.90
N TYR A 200 12.97 17.50 15.91
CA TYR A 200 12.00 18.56 16.13
C TYR A 200 12.65 19.70 16.90
N GLN A 201 12.45 20.93 16.43
CA GLN A 201 12.89 22.13 17.11
C GLN A 201 11.79 23.19 17.08
N VAL A 202 11.59 23.87 18.20
CA VAL A 202 10.80 25.10 18.21
C VAL A 202 11.72 26.25 17.83
N ILE A 203 11.46 26.97 16.75
CA ILE A 203 12.22 28.17 16.38
C ILE A 203 11.23 29.34 16.36
N SER A 204 11.48 30.38 17.14
CA SER A 204 10.59 31.56 17.22
C SER A 204 9.10 31.19 17.41
N GLY A 205 8.80 30.28 18.33
CA GLY A 205 7.43 29.89 18.67
C GLY A 205 6.72 28.92 17.73
N GLN A 206 7.39 28.51 16.66
CA GLN A 206 6.87 27.58 15.66
C GLN A 206 7.60 26.25 15.81
N LEU A 207 6.85 25.18 16.04
CA LEU A 207 7.38 23.82 15.96
C LEU A 207 7.81 23.59 14.51
N ARG A 208 9.04 23.12 14.33
CA ARG A 208 9.61 22.76 13.05
C ARG A 208 10.24 21.39 13.10
N ILE A 209 10.28 20.75 11.95
CA ILE A 209 10.91 19.46 11.71
C ILE A 209 12.16 19.68 10.87
N TYR A 210 13.30 19.17 11.32
CA TYR A 210 14.57 19.28 10.60
C TYR A 210 14.69 18.15 9.58
N ASN A 211 15.00 18.52 8.35
CA ASN A 211 15.39 17.59 7.29
C ASN A 211 16.92 17.47 7.27
N PRO A 212 17.51 16.35 7.74
CA PRO A 212 18.97 16.19 7.77
C PRO A 212 19.60 16.03 6.39
N LEU A 213 18.81 15.76 5.35
CA LEU A 213 19.30 15.60 3.98
C LEU A 213 19.44 16.96 3.28
N THR A 214 18.49 17.87 3.50
CA THR A 214 18.53 19.22 2.89
C THR A 214 19.16 20.27 3.81
N GLY A 215 19.13 20.03 5.12
CA GLY A 215 19.52 20.99 6.14
C GLY A 215 18.45 22.01 6.48
N ASP A 216 17.23 21.84 5.95
CA ASP A 216 16.12 22.79 6.12
C ASP A 216 15.20 22.42 7.29
N TYR A 217 14.39 23.40 7.71
CA TYR A 217 13.34 23.23 8.69
C TYR A 217 11.97 23.49 8.06
N GLU A 218 11.03 22.55 8.23
CA GLU A 218 9.64 22.71 7.79
C GLU A 218 8.72 23.01 8.98
N GLU A 219 7.68 23.82 8.77
CA GLU A 219 6.78 24.25 9.84
C GLU A 219 5.70 23.22 10.13
N LEU A 220 5.55 22.87 11.42
CA LEU A 220 4.51 21.98 11.90
C LEU A 220 3.51 22.73 12.79
N GLY A 221 2.24 22.78 12.35
CA GLY A 221 1.17 23.42 13.10
C GLY A 221 1.25 24.95 13.11
N VAL A 222 0.51 25.58 14.03
CA VAL A 222 0.39 27.03 14.11
C VAL A 222 1.33 27.58 15.18
N ALA A 223 2.07 28.65 14.85
CA ALA A 223 2.91 29.36 15.81
C ALA A 223 2.08 29.83 17.01
N VAL A 224 2.49 29.41 18.21
CA VAL A 224 1.74 29.72 19.44
C VAL A 224 2.27 30.96 20.14
N ASN A 225 3.59 31.21 20.14
CA ASN A 225 4.19 32.38 20.78
C ASN A 225 5.67 32.57 20.38
N PRO A 226 6.06 33.68 19.72
CA PRO A 226 7.39 33.86 19.13
C PRO A 226 8.55 33.94 20.13
N VAL A 227 8.28 34.04 21.44
CA VAL A 227 9.30 34.25 22.47
C VAL A 227 9.97 32.93 22.92
N TYR A 228 9.48 31.77 22.47
CA TYR A 228 10.08 30.47 22.79
C TYR A 228 10.94 29.94 21.63
N ASN A 229 12.16 29.45 21.90
CA ASN A 229 13.06 28.88 20.87
C ASN A 229 13.60 27.48 21.17
N ALA A 230 13.08 26.86 22.21
CA ALA A 230 13.30 25.46 22.51
C ALA A 230 12.17 25.01 23.41
N THR A 231 11.73 23.77 23.24
CA THR A 231 10.89 23.09 24.22
C THR A 231 11.52 21.75 24.58
N GLY A 232 11.37 21.33 25.84
CA GLY A 232 11.83 20.04 26.34
C GLY A 232 10.73 19.40 27.18
N TYR A 233 10.45 18.13 26.93
CA TYR A 233 9.49 17.37 27.73
C TYR A 233 10.22 16.66 28.87
N ASN A 234 9.81 16.92 30.10
CA ASN A 234 10.35 16.24 31.27
C ASN A 234 9.46 15.05 31.64
N ILE A 235 10.02 13.85 31.50
CA ILE A 235 9.34 12.59 31.80
C ILE A 235 9.10 12.37 33.30
N GLN A 236 9.80 13.08 34.19
CA GLN A 236 9.64 12.91 35.64
C GLN A 236 8.39 13.60 36.19
N ASP A 237 8.01 14.73 35.61
CA ASP A 237 6.89 15.55 36.09
C ASP A 237 5.78 15.76 35.05
N ASN A 238 5.97 15.24 33.83
CA ASN A 238 5.01 15.30 32.73
C ASN A 238 4.71 16.75 32.26
N PHE A 239 5.69 17.66 32.38
CA PHE A 239 5.58 19.03 31.88
C PHE A 239 6.41 19.28 30.61
N LEU A 240 5.93 20.19 29.77
CA LEU A 240 6.67 20.78 28.65
C LEU A 240 7.29 22.11 29.11
N TYR A 241 8.62 22.19 29.08
CA TYR A 241 9.37 23.38 29.42
C TYR A 241 9.75 24.13 28.16
N GLY A 242 9.61 25.46 28.15
CA GLY A 242 10.07 26.31 27.06
C GLY A 242 11.27 27.16 27.49
N ILE A 243 12.28 27.30 26.64
CA ILE A 243 13.31 28.34 26.80
C ILE A 243 12.76 29.62 26.17
N GLN A 244 12.54 30.61 27.02
CA GLN A 244 12.17 31.95 26.62
C GLN A 244 13.44 32.74 26.29
N ILE A 245 13.49 33.40 25.12
CA ILE A 245 14.59 34.31 24.75
C ILE A 245 14.21 35.76 25.03
#